data_AF-A0AAE2YP54-F1
#
_entry.id   AF-A0AAE2YP54-F1
#
_cell.length_a   1.000
_cell.length_b   1.000
_cell.length_c   1.000
_cell.angle_alpha   90.00
_cell.angle_beta   90.00
_cell.angle_gamma   90.00
#
_symmetry.space_group_name_H-M   'P 1'
#
loop_
_entity.id
_entity.type
_entity.pdbx_description
1 polymer ?
#
loop_
_entity_poly.entity_id
_entity_poly.type
_entity_poly.pdbx_seq_one_letter_code
_entity_poly.pdbx_strand_id
1 'polypeptide(L)'
;ARMLGLEVIAEGVETQRHAELLRDIGCTFLQGYWIARPMPAAQIPGWIAGFQPTPSGPEPILAGANEELLKGHFHRVQQFAAAIEGREPFPDHLLEGNAERYCHLGIWMATEGRKFANQPYWPEMQRRHELLHQLAREAKGLMDSGHREEALATARRLTLENDALMAELRALMPNAPSGGG
;
A
#
# COMPACT_ATOMS: atom_id res chain seq x y z
N ALA A 1 11.51 -9.38 1.10
CA ALA A 1 10.47 -8.97 2.07
C ALA A 1 9.29 -8.25 1.41
N ARG A 2 9.47 -7.10 0.74
CA ARG A 2 8.37 -6.37 0.05
C ARG A 2 7.64 -7.15 -1.08
N MET A 3 8.29 -8.12 -1.72
CA MET A 3 7.66 -9.01 -2.70
C MET A 3 6.71 -10.06 -2.08
N LEU A 4 6.71 -10.21 -0.75
CA LEU A 4 5.93 -11.24 -0.03
C LEU A 4 4.75 -10.68 0.76
N GLY A 5 4.46 -9.37 0.67
CA GLY A 5 3.36 -8.75 1.43
C GLY A 5 3.57 -8.68 2.96
N LEU A 6 4.73 -9.10 3.46
CA LEU A 6 5.03 -9.13 4.89
C LEU A 6 5.36 -7.73 5.43
N GLU A 7 4.70 -7.35 6.53
CA GLU A 7 5.10 -6.22 7.36
C GLU A 7 6.46 -6.52 8.00
N VAL A 8 7.43 -5.63 7.80
CA VAL A 8 8.77 -5.79 8.39
C VAL A 8 8.90 -4.80 9.54
N ILE A 9 8.95 -5.34 10.76
CA ILE A 9 9.36 -4.61 11.95
C ILE A 9 10.89 -4.73 12.03
N ALA A 10 11.58 -3.59 12.00
CA ALA A 10 13.00 -3.56 12.30
C ALA A 10 13.21 -3.28 13.80
N GLU A 11 13.67 -4.29 14.52
CA GLU A 11 14.01 -4.21 15.94
C GLU A 11 15.48 -3.79 16.15
N GLY A 12 15.80 -3.19 17.29
CA GLY A 12 17.18 -2.78 17.63
C GLY A 12 17.60 -1.41 17.10
N VAL A 13 16.66 -0.50 16.84
CA VAL A 13 16.95 0.88 16.43
C VAL A 13 17.54 1.69 17.58
N GLU A 14 18.86 1.71 17.66
CA GLU A 14 19.61 2.41 18.73
C GLU A 14 20.03 3.83 18.38
N THR A 15 20.03 4.20 17.09
CA THR A 15 20.45 5.53 16.62
C THR A 15 19.53 6.08 15.53
N GLN A 16 19.54 7.39 15.34
CA GLN A 16 18.84 8.06 14.23
C GLN A 16 19.26 7.51 12.86
N ARG A 17 20.56 7.25 12.68
CA ARG A 17 21.12 6.70 11.44
C ARG A 17 20.58 5.29 11.12
N HIS A 18 20.29 4.48 12.15
CA HIS A 18 19.62 3.19 11.95
C HIS A 18 18.20 3.38 11.45
N ALA A 19 17.45 4.32 12.01
CA ALA A 19 16.09 4.61 11.59
C ALA A 19 16.02 5.12 10.14
N GLU A 20 16.96 6.00 9.73
CA GLU A 20 17.08 6.51 8.37
C GLU A 20 17.39 5.39 7.38
N LEU A 21 18.40 4.55 7.66
CA LEU A 21 18.76 3.42 6.80
C LEU A 21 17.62 2.41 6.66
N LEU A 22 16.94 2.07 7.76
CA LEU A 22 15.82 1.14 7.77
C LEU A 22 14.61 1.69 7.00
N ARG A 23 14.39 3.00 7.07
CA ARG A 23 13.40 3.70 6.25
C ARG A 23 13.77 3.61 4.77
N ASP A 24 15.02 3.87 4.41
CA ASP A 24 15.53 3.86 3.03
C ASP A 24 15.42 2.48 2.36
N ILE A 25 15.62 1.39 3.12
CA ILE A 25 15.40 0.02 2.63
C ILE A 25 13.92 -0.42 2.71
N GLY A 26 13.07 0.46 3.24
CA GLY A 26 11.63 0.33 3.11
C GLY A 26 10.88 -0.33 4.27
N CYS A 27 11.47 -0.38 5.47
CA CYS A 27 10.79 -0.80 6.69
C CYS A 27 9.77 0.25 7.12
N THR A 28 8.56 -0.21 7.43
CA THR A 28 7.42 0.64 7.83
C THR A 28 7.22 0.70 9.33
N PHE A 29 7.76 -0.28 10.07
CA PHE A 29 7.70 -0.34 11.53
C PHE A 29 9.11 -0.44 12.11
N LEU A 30 9.38 0.37 13.13
CA LEU A 30 10.66 0.45 13.80
C LEU A 30 10.48 0.29 15.31
N GLN A 31 11.36 -0.46 15.95
CA GLN A 31 11.41 -0.59 17.41
C GLN A 31 12.87 -0.48 17.87
N GLY A 32 13.13 0.37 18.89
CA GLY A 32 14.45 0.43 19.50
C GLY A 32 14.61 1.61 20.46
N TYR A 33 15.73 1.61 21.20
CA TYR A 33 16.01 2.54 22.29
C TYR A 33 16.10 4.00 21.85
N TRP A 34 16.39 4.26 20.58
CA TRP A 34 16.33 5.61 20.03
C TRP A 34 14.91 6.17 19.97
N ILE A 35 13.92 5.30 19.74
CA ILE A 35 12.49 5.66 19.70
C ILE A 35 11.96 5.74 21.12
N ALA A 36 12.07 4.64 21.86
CA ALA A 36 11.62 4.54 23.24
C ALA A 36 12.48 3.53 24.00
N ARG A 37 12.89 3.89 25.21
CA ARG A 37 13.38 2.90 26.17
C ARG A 37 12.21 2.12 26.78
N PRO A 38 12.41 0.87 27.20
CA PRO A 38 11.40 0.12 27.96
C PRO A 38 10.92 0.96 29.16
N MET A 39 9.61 1.13 29.27
CA MET A 39 8.97 1.90 30.33
C MET A 39 7.72 1.19 30.83
N PRO A 40 7.31 1.39 32.10
CA PRO A 40 6.02 0.92 32.59
C PRO A 40 4.85 1.44 31.74
N ALA A 41 3.81 0.62 31.56
CA ALA A 41 2.66 0.97 30.71
C ALA A 41 2.00 2.31 31.09
N ALA A 42 1.98 2.65 32.39
CA ALA A 42 1.45 3.91 32.90
C ALA A 42 2.19 5.15 32.40
N GLN A 43 3.44 5.01 31.92
CA GLN A 43 4.26 6.11 31.41
C GLN A 43 4.09 6.32 29.90
N ILE A 44 3.48 5.37 29.18
CA ILE A 44 3.27 5.44 27.73
C ILE A 44 2.48 6.69 27.32
N PRO A 45 1.35 7.07 27.97
CA PRO A 45 0.59 8.25 27.55
C PRO A 45 1.41 9.56 27.63
N GLY A 46 2.23 9.70 28.69
CA GLY A 46 3.11 10.85 28.86
C GLY A 46 4.26 10.86 27.86
N TRP A 47 4.82 9.69 27.55
CA TRP A 47 5.84 9.55 26.51
C TRP A 47 5.27 9.90 25.13
N ILE A 48 4.09 9.40 24.75
CA ILE A 48 3.44 9.73 23.47
C ILE A 48 3.21 11.24 23.35
N ALA A 49 2.73 11.89 24.41
CA ALA A 49 2.47 13.33 24.39
C ALA A 49 3.74 14.19 24.20
N GLY A 50 4.90 13.69 24.65
CA GLY A 50 6.19 14.36 24.51
C GLY A 50 7.04 13.88 23.32
N PHE A 51 6.63 12.81 22.65
CA PHE A 51 7.40 12.24 21.54
C PHE A 51 7.29 13.15 20.31
N GLN A 52 8.42 13.76 19.95
CA GLN A 52 8.55 14.52 18.71
C GLN A 52 9.30 13.63 17.69
N PRO A 53 8.62 13.03 16.71
CA PRO A 53 9.33 12.35 15.64
C PRO A 53 10.22 13.38 14.93
N THR A 54 11.53 13.14 14.89
CA THR A 54 12.50 14.05 14.26
C THR A 54 12.06 14.35 12.83
N PRO A 55 11.73 15.61 12.48
CA PRO A 55 11.44 15.96 11.10
C PRO A 55 12.75 16.35 10.41
N SER A 56 13.40 15.42 9.73
CA SER A 56 14.46 15.75 8.76
C SER A 56 14.92 14.55 7.91
N GLY A 57 14.33 14.40 6.71
CA GLY A 57 14.95 13.82 5.50
C GLY A 57 14.77 12.31 5.20
N PRO A 58 14.64 11.92 3.91
CA PRO A 58 13.71 12.51 2.93
C PRO A 58 12.26 12.19 3.36
N GLU A 59 11.27 12.75 2.66
CA GLU A 59 9.87 12.33 2.79
C GLU A 59 9.75 10.79 2.75
N PRO A 60 8.67 10.20 3.32
CA PRO A 60 8.42 8.77 3.19
C PRO A 60 8.69 8.32 1.74
N ILE A 61 9.23 7.12 1.52
CA ILE A 61 9.45 6.59 0.15
C ILE A 61 8.15 6.60 -0.70
N LEU A 62 6.98 6.82 -0.08
CA LEU A 62 5.83 7.49 -0.70
C LEU A 62 6.09 9.01 -0.83
N ALA A 63 7.05 9.37 -1.67
CA ALA A 63 7.28 10.74 -2.11
C ALA A 63 7.28 10.66 -3.64
N GLY A 64 6.11 10.93 -4.20
CA GLY A 64 5.74 10.70 -5.58
C GLY A 64 5.10 9.34 -5.75
N ALA A 65 3.99 9.29 -6.50
CA ALA A 65 3.68 8.03 -7.15
C ALA A 65 4.82 7.75 -8.13
N ASN A 66 5.44 6.61 -7.94
CA ASN A 66 6.55 6.12 -8.73
C ASN A 66 6.17 4.74 -9.29
N GLU A 67 6.95 4.27 -10.26
CA GLU A 67 6.68 2.99 -10.93
C GLU A 67 6.67 1.82 -9.93
N GLU A 68 7.38 1.90 -8.80
CA GLU A 68 7.39 0.86 -7.77
C GLU A 68 6.09 0.78 -6.97
N LEU A 69 5.47 1.92 -6.63
CA LEU A 69 4.13 1.95 -6.03
C LEU A 69 3.12 1.29 -6.97
N LEU A 70 3.20 1.63 -8.25
CA LEU A 70 2.34 1.08 -9.28
C LEU A 70 2.52 -0.44 -9.45
N LYS A 71 3.76 -0.89 -9.65
CA LYS A 71 4.10 -2.31 -9.73
C LYS A 71 3.63 -3.08 -8.51
N GLY A 72 3.83 -2.52 -7.31
CA GLY A 72 3.41 -3.15 -6.06
C GLY A 72 1.91 -3.31 -5.93
N HIS A 73 1.12 -2.32 -6.36
CA HIS A 73 -0.34 -2.45 -6.42
C HIS A 73 -0.76 -3.50 -7.44
N PHE A 74 -0.24 -3.41 -8.67
CA PHE A 74 -0.53 -4.34 -9.75
C PHE A 74 -0.23 -5.80 -9.37
N HIS A 75 0.95 -6.06 -8.78
CA HIS A 75 1.36 -7.40 -8.36
C HIS A 75 0.41 -8.02 -7.33
N ARG A 76 -0.06 -7.23 -6.35
CA ARG A 76 -1.03 -7.72 -5.36
C ARG A 76 -2.38 -8.11 -5.99
N VAL A 77 -2.84 -7.34 -6.98
CA VAL A 77 -4.07 -7.68 -7.72
C VAL A 77 -3.87 -8.98 -8.52
N GLN A 78 -2.74 -9.13 -9.20
CA GLN A 78 -2.41 -10.36 -9.94
C GLN A 78 -2.29 -11.58 -9.02
N GLN A 79 -1.65 -11.42 -7.86
CA GLN A 79 -1.56 -12.48 -6.84
C GLN A 79 -2.96 -12.88 -6.34
N PHE A 80 -3.83 -11.90 -6.08
CA PHE A 80 -5.22 -12.18 -5.69
C PHE A 80 -5.98 -12.96 -6.77
N ALA A 81 -5.87 -12.56 -8.05
CA ALA A 81 -6.50 -13.28 -9.15
C ALA A 81 -5.96 -14.72 -9.27
N ALA A 82 -4.64 -14.91 -9.12
CA ALA A 82 -4.03 -16.24 -9.11
C ALA A 82 -4.51 -17.09 -7.91
N ALA A 83 -4.80 -16.46 -6.76
CA ALA A 83 -5.37 -17.14 -5.61
C ALA A 83 -6.81 -17.62 -5.84
N ILE A 84 -7.64 -16.83 -6.55
CA ILE A 84 -8.97 -17.26 -6.99
C ILE A 84 -8.88 -18.48 -7.94
N GLU A 85 -7.84 -18.54 -8.77
CA GLU A 85 -7.58 -19.70 -9.62
C GLU A 85 -7.07 -20.93 -8.86
N GLY A 86 -6.63 -20.76 -7.61
CA GLY A 86 -6.01 -21.80 -6.78
C GLY A 86 -4.53 -22.03 -7.09
N ARG A 87 -3.86 -21.06 -7.75
CA ARG A 87 -2.43 -21.14 -8.11
C ARG A 87 -1.50 -20.56 -7.05
N GLU A 88 -1.99 -19.63 -6.24
CA GLU A 88 -1.23 -18.90 -5.23
C GLU A 88 -2.05 -18.78 -3.93
N PRO A 89 -1.44 -18.54 -2.76
CA PRO A 89 -2.18 -18.16 -1.57
C PRO A 89 -2.76 -16.74 -1.70
N PHE A 90 -3.86 -16.47 -0.98
CA PHE A 90 -4.40 -15.12 -0.89
C PHE A 90 -3.39 -14.18 -0.21
N PRO A 91 -3.21 -12.95 -0.72
CA PRO A 91 -2.39 -11.94 -0.06
C PRO A 91 -3.03 -11.48 1.26
N ASP A 92 -2.18 -11.20 2.25
CA ASP A 92 -2.61 -10.67 3.56
C ASP A 92 -3.26 -9.27 3.44
N HIS A 93 -4.13 -8.94 4.40
CA HIS A 93 -4.71 -7.60 4.60
C HIS A 93 -5.43 -6.97 3.39
N LEU A 94 -5.95 -7.78 2.45
CA LEU A 94 -6.58 -7.27 1.22
C LEU A 94 -8.11 -7.18 1.28
N LEU A 95 -8.73 -7.96 2.17
CA LEU A 95 -10.17 -8.19 2.22
C LEU A 95 -10.90 -7.50 3.37
N GLU A 96 -10.17 -6.78 4.22
CA GLU A 96 -10.73 -6.00 5.31
C GLU A 96 -11.68 -4.92 4.76
N GLY A 97 -12.72 -4.56 5.54
CA GLY A 97 -13.81 -3.69 5.06
C GLY A 97 -13.40 -2.27 4.67
N ASN A 98 -12.16 -1.87 5.00
CA ASN A 98 -11.57 -0.57 4.74
C ASN A 98 -10.21 -0.67 4.04
N ALA A 99 -9.84 -1.84 3.49
CA ALA A 99 -8.51 -2.10 2.92
C ALA A 99 -8.11 -1.09 1.83
N GLU A 100 -9.07 -0.53 1.09
CA GLU A 100 -8.83 0.53 0.10
C GLU A 100 -8.19 1.78 0.72
N ARG A 101 -8.37 2.04 2.00
CA ARG A 101 -7.77 3.20 2.68
C ARG A 101 -6.33 2.96 3.14
N TYR A 102 -5.93 1.70 3.25
CA TYR A 102 -4.62 1.28 3.79
C TYR A 102 -3.72 0.64 2.75
N CYS A 103 -4.24 0.33 1.55
CA CYS A 103 -3.40 -0.12 0.46
C CYS A 103 -2.45 1.03 0.04
N HIS A 104 -1.23 0.70 -0.40
CA HIS A 104 -0.23 1.72 -0.76
C HIS A 104 -0.74 2.76 -1.79
N LEU A 105 -1.55 2.34 -2.75
CA LEU A 105 -2.15 3.24 -3.74
C LEU A 105 -3.21 4.15 -3.10
N GLY A 106 -4.08 3.61 -2.23
CA GLY A 106 -5.07 4.37 -1.49
C GLY A 106 -4.45 5.41 -0.56
N ILE A 107 -3.37 5.05 0.15
CA ILE A 107 -2.58 5.99 0.97
C ILE A 107 -2.05 7.13 0.10
N TRP A 108 -1.48 6.81 -1.06
CA TRP A 108 -1.00 7.84 -1.99
C TRP A 108 -2.13 8.73 -2.51
N MET A 109 -3.26 8.16 -2.94
CA MET A 109 -4.43 8.92 -3.40
C MET A 109 -4.96 9.88 -2.32
N ALA A 110 -4.95 9.45 -1.05
CA ALA A 110 -5.40 10.26 0.09
C ALA A 110 -4.40 11.32 0.54
N THR A 111 -3.13 11.20 0.15
CA THR A 111 -2.04 12.10 0.56
C THR A 111 -1.60 12.97 -0.60
N GLU A 112 -0.57 12.55 -1.33
CA GLU A 112 0.03 13.29 -2.44
C GLU A 112 -0.87 13.39 -3.67
N GLY A 113 -1.66 12.35 -3.94
CA GLY A 113 -2.60 12.31 -5.06
C GLY A 113 -3.63 13.44 -5.00
N ARG A 114 -3.87 14.02 -3.83
CA ARG A 114 -4.74 15.20 -3.66
C ARG A 114 -4.33 16.40 -4.51
N LYS A 115 -3.08 16.49 -4.98
CA LYS A 115 -2.67 17.52 -5.96
C LYS A 115 -3.47 17.45 -7.27
N PHE A 116 -4.04 16.28 -7.58
CA PHE A 116 -4.92 16.06 -8.72
C PHE A 116 -6.41 16.21 -8.38
N ALA A 117 -6.79 16.58 -7.16
CA ALA A 117 -8.20 16.60 -6.72
C ALA A 117 -9.13 17.48 -7.57
N ASN A 118 -8.59 18.55 -8.17
CA ASN A 118 -9.35 19.46 -9.04
C ASN A 118 -9.40 19.01 -10.51
N GLN A 119 -8.78 17.88 -10.85
CA GLN A 119 -8.74 17.39 -12.21
C GLN A 119 -10.03 16.63 -12.53
N PRO A 120 -10.62 16.80 -13.73
CA PRO A 120 -11.92 16.22 -14.08
C PRO A 120 -11.92 14.68 -14.08
N TYR A 121 -10.77 14.05 -14.30
CA TYR A 121 -10.61 12.60 -14.29
C TYR A 121 -10.42 12.00 -12.88
N TRP A 122 -10.10 12.82 -11.87
CA TRP A 122 -9.71 12.34 -10.55
C TRP A 122 -10.83 11.59 -9.79
N PRO A 123 -12.10 12.06 -9.78
CA PRO A 123 -13.18 11.33 -9.13
C PRO A 123 -13.44 9.95 -9.73
N GLU A 124 -13.26 9.79 -11.05
CA GLU A 124 -13.39 8.48 -11.70
C GLU A 124 -12.25 7.55 -11.29
N MET A 125 -11.01 8.05 -11.24
CA MET A 125 -9.87 7.28 -10.79
C MET A 125 -10.03 6.76 -9.35
N GLN A 126 -10.57 7.59 -8.44
CA GLN A 126 -10.89 7.18 -7.07
C GLN A 126 -11.99 6.10 -7.04
N ARG A 127 -13.09 6.29 -7.79
CA ARG A 127 -14.17 5.30 -7.89
C ARG A 127 -13.68 3.97 -8.45
N ARG A 128 -12.81 3.98 -9.47
CA ARG A 128 -12.25 2.76 -10.05
C ARG A 128 -11.39 2.02 -9.04
N HIS A 129 -10.58 2.74 -8.25
CA HIS A 129 -9.80 2.14 -7.17
C HIS A 129 -10.68 1.49 -6.09
N GLU A 130 -11.76 2.15 -5.66
CA GLU A 130 -12.74 1.58 -4.72
C GLU A 130 -13.43 0.33 -5.31
N LEU A 131 -13.76 0.37 -6.61
CA LEU A 131 -14.32 -0.77 -7.34
C LEU A 131 -13.39 -1.99 -7.33
N LEU A 132 -12.06 -1.80 -7.45
CA LEU A 132 -11.12 -2.93 -7.36
C LEU A 132 -11.26 -3.66 -6.01
N HIS A 133 -11.30 -2.93 -4.91
CA HIS A 133 -11.46 -3.52 -3.58
C HIS A 133 -12.84 -4.16 -3.39
N GLN A 134 -13.89 -3.57 -3.96
CA GLN A 134 -15.22 -4.20 -3.98
C GLN A 134 -15.20 -5.54 -4.74
N LEU A 135 -14.65 -5.56 -5.94
CA LEU A 135 -14.56 -6.77 -6.77
C LEU A 135 -13.71 -7.87 -6.12
N ALA A 136 -12.63 -7.51 -5.43
CA ALA A 136 -11.82 -8.47 -4.68
C ALA A 136 -12.63 -9.14 -3.56
N ARG A 137 -13.38 -8.34 -2.76
CA ARG A 137 -14.25 -8.87 -1.70
C ARG A 137 -15.38 -9.74 -2.26
N GLU A 138 -16.00 -9.31 -3.36
CA GLU A 138 -17.05 -10.06 -4.06
C GLU A 138 -16.53 -11.40 -4.60
N ALA A 139 -15.39 -11.39 -5.31
CA ALA A 139 -14.78 -12.61 -5.84
C ALA A 139 -14.44 -13.61 -4.73
N LYS A 140 -13.92 -13.13 -3.60
CA LYS A 140 -13.65 -13.97 -2.43
C LYS A 140 -14.93 -14.55 -1.84
N GLY A 141 -15.97 -13.73 -1.66
CA GLY A 141 -17.27 -14.18 -1.14
C GLY A 141 -17.92 -15.26 -2.01
N LEU A 142 -17.85 -15.10 -3.35
CA LEU A 142 -18.30 -16.10 -4.31
C LEU A 142 -17.49 -17.40 -4.21
N MET A 143 -16.16 -17.29 -4.11
CA MET A 143 -15.26 -18.45 -3.92
C MET A 143 -15.60 -19.23 -2.64
N ASP A 144 -15.76 -18.53 -1.52
CA ASP A 144 -16.08 -19.13 -0.21
C ASP A 144 -17.47 -19.78 -0.20
N SER A 145 -18.39 -19.26 -1.01
CA SER A 145 -19.74 -19.80 -1.18
C SER A 145 -19.82 -20.90 -2.24
N GLY A 146 -18.70 -21.34 -2.81
CA GLY A 146 -18.64 -22.41 -3.82
C GLY A 146 -19.01 -22.00 -5.25
N HIS A 147 -19.29 -20.72 -5.51
CA HIS A 147 -19.65 -20.19 -6.83
C HIS A 147 -18.40 -19.89 -7.66
N ARG A 148 -17.62 -20.93 -7.97
CA ARG A 148 -16.27 -20.81 -8.56
C ARG A 148 -16.26 -20.09 -9.91
N GLU A 149 -17.23 -20.36 -10.79
CA GLU A 149 -17.27 -19.76 -12.13
C GLU A 149 -17.50 -18.24 -12.07
N GLU A 150 -18.43 -17.81 -11.22
CA GLU A 150 -18.71 -16.40 -10.95
C GLU A 150 -17.50 -15.72 -10.29
N ALA A 151 -16.87 -16.37 -9.30
CA ALA A 151 -15.65 -15.86 -8.68
C ALA A 151 -14.53 -15.61 -9.71
N LEU A 152 -14.33 -16.54 -10.65
CA LEU A 152 -13.36 -16.41 -11.74
C LEU A 152 -13.75 -15.28 -12.71
N ALA A 153 -15.04 -15.12 -13.01
CA ALA A 153 -15.51 -14.01 -13.84
C ALA A 153 -15.28 -12.65 -13.17
N THR A 154 -15.58 -12.53 -11.88
CA THR A 154 -15.34 -11.33 -11.07
C THR A 154 -13.84 -11.03 -10.96
N ALA A 155 -12.98 -12.04 -10.80
CA ALA A 155 -11.54 -11.88 -10.80
C ALA A 155 -10.99 -11.40 -12.17
N ARG A 156 -11.53 -11.89 -13.29
CA ARG A 156 -11.17 -11.36 -14.63
C ARG A 156 -11.54 -9.89 -14.78
N ARG A 157 -12.72 -9.50 -14.29
CA ARG A 157 -13.15 -8.09 -14.29
C ARG A 157 -12.25 -7.24 -13.40
N LEU A 158 -11.88 -7.72 -12.22
CA LEU A 158 -10.92 -7.06 -11.32
C LEU A 158 -9.61 -6.76 -12.04
N THR A 159 -9.03 -7.74 -12.73
CA THR A 159 -7.78 -7.57 -13.47
C THR A 159 -7.92 -6.54 -14.61
N LEU A 160 -9.02 -6.58 -15.37
CA LEU A 160 -9.29 -5.62 -16.44
C LEU A 160 -9.38 -4.18 -15.92
N GLU A 161 -10.13 -3.97 -14.84
CA GLU A 161 -10.29 -2.67 -14.21
C GLU A 161 -8.96 -2.16 -13.62
N ASN A 162 -8.15 -3.07 -13.06
CA ASN A 162 -6.82 -2.73 -12.57
C ASN A 162 -5.91 -2.31 -13.74
N ASP A 163 -5.88 -3.05 -14.85
CA ASP A 163 -5.06 -2.69 -16.01
C ASP A 163 -5.42 -1.29 -16.54
N ALA A 164 -6.71 -0.96 -16.60
CA ALA A 164 -7.19 0.37 -16.98
C ALA A 164 -6.73 1.45 -15.99
N LEU A 165 -6.92 1.24 -14.68
CA LEU A 165 -6.47 2.17 -13.64
C LEU A 165 -4.96 2.43 -13.74
N MET A 166 -4.18 1.37 -13.91
CA MET A 166 -2.73 1.43 -13.99
C MET A 166 -2.25 2.16 -15.23
N ALA A 167 -2.93 2.00 -16.37
CA ALA A 167 -2.64 2.75 -17.58
C ALA A 167 -2.93 4.25 -17.41
N GLU A 168 -4.07 4.60 -16.82
CA GLU A 168 -4.43 6.00 -16.51
C GLU A 168 -3.41 6.63 -15.56
N LEU A 169 -3.04 5.95 -14.47
CA LEU A 169 -2.05 6.43 -13.50
C LEU A 169 -0.67 6.65 -14.14
N ARG A 170 -0.20 5.74 -15.00
CA ARG A 170 1.07 5.90 -15.73
C ARG A 170 1.05 7.11 -16.66
N ALA A 171 -0.07 7.34 -17.36
CA ALA A 171 -0.20 8.49 -18.26
C ALA A 171 -0.12 9.83 -17.49
N LEU A 172 -0.57 9.87 -16.23
CA LEU A 172 -0.47 11.05 -15.36
C LEU A 172 0.93 11.28 -14.78
N MET A 173 1.83 10.30 -14.90
CA MET A 173 3.18 10.34 -14.32
C MET A 173 4.27 10.23 -15.38
N PRO A 174 4.36 11.18 -16.34
CA PRO A 174 5.34 11.11 -17.43
C PRO A 174 6.80 11.32 -16.97
N ASN A 175 7.06 11.69 -15.71
CA ASN A 175 8.40 11.99 -15.19
C ASN A 175 8.71 11.20 -13.91
N ALA A 176 9.06 9.92 -14.03
CA ALA A 176 10.17 9.43 -13.22
C ALA A 176 11.40 10.21 -13.67
N PRO A 177 12.23 10.78 -12.79
CA PRO A 177 13.43 11.48 -13.22
C PRO A 177 14.25 10.51 -14.07
N SER A 178 14.36 10.81 -15.37
CA SER A 178 15.48 10.35 -16.16
C SER A 178 16.70 10.88 -15.43
N GLY A 179 17.40 9.99 -14.72
CA GLY A 179 18.69 10.30 -14.13
C GLY A 179 19.56 10.90 -15.22
N GLY A 180 19.81 12.20 -15.12
CA GLY A 180 20.76 12.89 -15.98
C GLY A 180 22.12 12.23 -15.83
N GLY A 181 22.66 11.77 -16.95
CA GLY A 181 24.09 11.64 -17.17
C GLY A 181 24.58 12.84 -17.95
#